data_AF-A0A960G5E9-F1
#
_entry.id   AF-A0A960G5E9-F1
#
_cell.length_a   1.000
_cell.length_b   1.000
_cell.length_c   1.000
_cell.angle_alpha   90.00
_cell.angle_beta   90.00
_cell.angle_gamma   90.00
#
_symmetry.space_group_name_H-M   'P 1'
#
loop_
_entity.id
_entity.type
_entity.pdbx_description
1 polymer ?
#
loop_
_entity_poly.entity_id
_entity_poly.type
_entity_poly.pdbx_seq_one_letter_code
_entity_poly.pdbx_strand_id
1 'polypeptide(L)'
;MITLSARVVEWLSEEPMPGLVAVEFSDASGLVHRLIDKSAVLATDLSVETPLPTPTVLACNVRSTHHRQSDKFAVIDLEPWGLGESGTAYEVTRESLAWREPAAHSDLSARARQAVGLVTFRRWRTRTDLASSELDALEDHLWDWMTVGPEAFNDWYESSDMVTRGAGTPLPRPVNNAATSAGVSVREVTAAVDALIEITYGGLFGGIESMWSLSALGVLEHVTKRHGVELAEPGSFANSLWIDDDWGRPSSTDVLGWRVLATVPGE
;
A
#
# COMPACT_ATOMS: atom_id res chain seq x y z
N MET A 1 -6.25 -3.70 -7.21
CA MET A 1 -7.72 -3.94 -7.26
C MET A 1 -8.06 -5.07 -6.28
N ILE A 2 -8.93 -4.79 -5.32
CA ILE A 2 -9.36 -5.75 -4.29
C ILE A 2 -10.51 -6.56 -4.84
N THR A 3 -10.48 -7.87 -4.62
CA THR A 3 -11.59 -8.72 -5.02
C THR A 3 -12.14 -9.49 -3.83
N LEU A 4 -13.46 -9.67 -3.81
CA LEU A 4 -14.19 -10.46 -2.84
C LEU A 4 -14.44 -11.84 -3.40
N SER A 5 -14.13 -12.88 -2.63
CA SER A 5 -14.42 -14.26 -2.98
C SER A 5 -15.93 -14.48 -3.04
N ALA A 6 -16.39 -15.01 -4.15
CA ALA A 6 -17.80 -15.28 -4.40
C ALA A 6 -17.97 -16.58 -5.19
N ARG A 7 -19.21 -16.95 -5.47
CA ARG A 7 -19.52 -18.11 -6.32
C ARG A 7 -20.70 -17.80 -7.23
N VAL A 8 -20.58 -18.16 -8.50
CA VAL A 8 -21.74 -18.18 -9.39
C VAL A 8 -22.57 -19.40 -9.03
N VAL A 9 -23.86 -19.20 -8.77
CA VAL A 9 -24.75 -20.27 -8.26
C VAL A 9 -25.87 -20.62 -9.22
N GLU A 10 -26.23 -19.74 -10.15
CA GLU A 10 -27.35 -19.96 -11.07
C GLU A 10 -27.19 -19.20 -12.39
N TRP A 11 -27.55 -19.84 -13.50
CA TRP A 11 -27.79 -19.16 -14.78
C TRP A 11 -29.25 -18.73 -14.87
N LEU A 12 -29.50 -17.42 -14.99
CA LEU A 12 -30.86 -16.86 -14.98
C LEU A 12 -31.42 -16.65 -16.38
N SER A 13 -30.56 -16.23 -17.31
CA SER A 13 -30.93 -16.02 -18.71
C SER A 13 -29.71 -16.04 -19.61
N GLU A 14 -29.84 -16.58 -20.82
CA GLU A 14 -28.81 -16.45 -21.86
C GLU A 14 -28.89 -15.10 -22.60
N GLU A 15 -30.04 -14.42 -22.49
CA GLU A 15 -30.32 -13.14 -23.16
C GLU A 15 -30.67 -12.03 -22.16
N PRO A 16 -30.28 -10.76 -22.39
CA PRO A 16 -29.47 -10.29 -23.53
C PRO A 16 -28.01 -10.79 -23.45
N MET A 17 -27.36 -11.04 -24.59
CA MET A 17 -25.93 -11.36 -24.57
C MET A 17 -25.06 -10.19 -24.06
N PRO A 18 -24.11 -10.42 -23.14
CA PRO A 18 -23.81 -11.69 -22.45
C PRO A 18 -24.84 -12.02 -21.35
N GLY A 19 -25.19 -13.30 -21.21
CA GLY A 19 -26.27 -13.78 -20.35
C GLY A 19 -26.10 -13.43 -18.86
N LEU A 20 -27.20 -13.48 -18.12
CA LEU A 20 -27.31 -13.12 -16.70
C LEU A 20 -27.12 -14.33 -15.80
N VAL A 21 -26.35 -14.14 -14.73
CA VAL A 21 -26.10 -15.14 -13.70
C VAL A 21 -26.34 -14.56 -12.31
N ALA A 22 -26.68 -15.43 -11.35
CA ALA A 22 -26.70 -15.09 -9.94
C ALA A 22 -25.37 -15.46 -9.28
N VAL A 23 -24.83 -14.54 -8.49
CA VAL A 23 -23.61 -14.71 -7.71
C VAL A 23 -23.92 -14.53 -6.23
N GLU A 24 -23.28 -15.36 -5.41
CA GLU A 24 -23.39 -15.30 -3.95
C GLU A 24 -22.04 -15.06 -3.29
N PHE A 25 -22.04 -14.26 -2.23
CA PHE A 25 -20.96 -14.20 -1.26
C PHE A 25 -21.55 -14.16 0.16
N SER A 26 -20.73 -14.49 1.15
CA SER A 26 -21.13 -14.39 2.56
C SER A 26 -20.43 -13.20 3.20
N ASP A 27 -21.20 -12.39 3.93
CA ASP A 27 -20.62 -11.31 4.74
C ASP A 27 -20.05 -11.85 6.07
N ALA A 28 -19.48 -10.97 6.86
CA ALA A 28 -18.88 -11.26 8.15
C ALA A 28 -19.85 -11.85 9.18
N SER A 29 -21.16 -11.60 9.03
CA SER A 29 -22.20 -12.17 9.89
C SER A 29 -22.66 -13.56 9.43
N GLY A 30 -22.14 -14.04 8.29
CA GLY A 30 -22.58 -15.26 7.63
C GLY A 30 -23.86 -15.08 6.82
N LEU A 31 -24.37 -13.85 6.67
CA LEU A 31 -25.48 -13.57 5.78
C LEU A 31 -25.02 -13.72 4.33
N VAL A 32 -25.77 -14.53 3.57
CA VAL A 32 -25.52 -14.75 2.15
C VAL A 32 -26.19 -13.65 1.35
N HIS A 33 -25.39 -12.88 0.63
CA HIS A 33 -25.85 -11.86 -0.30
C HIS A 33 -25.88 -12.45 -1.69
N ARG A 34 -26.99 -12.24 -2.39
CA ARG A 34 -27.20 -12.72 -3.75
C ARG A 34 -27.36 -11.54 -4.70
N LEU A 35 -26.50 -11.48 -5.71
CA LEU A 35 -26.48 -10.42 -6.72
C LEU A 35 -26.72 -11.03 -8.11
N ILE A 36 -27.18 -10.21 -9.04
CA ILE A 36 -27.45 -10.61 -10.42
C ILE A 36 -26.72 -9.64 -11.35
N ASP A 37 -25.91 -10.18 -12.26
CA ASP A 37 -25.28 -9.39 -13.31
C ASP A 37 -24.95 -10.27 -14.52
N LYS A 38 -24.43 -9.65 -15.55
CA LYS A 38 -23.91 -10.26 -16.76
C LYS A 38 -22.71 -11.14 -16.44
N SER A 39 -22.74 -12.37 -16.94
CA SER A 39 -21.66 -13.35 -16.89
C SER A 39 -20.29 -12.75 -17.23
N ALA A 40 -20.21 -11.93 -18.28
CA ALA A 40 -18.97 -11.28 -18.72
C ALA A 40 -18.39 -10.24 -17.75
N VAL A 41 -19.19 -9.69 -16.83
CA VAL A 41 -18.70 -8.81 -15.76
C VAL A 41 -18.00 -9.64 -14.68
N LEU A 42 -18.49 -10.85 -14.43
CA LEU A 42 -18.03 -11.69 -13.32
C LEU A 42 -16.86 -12.60 -13.71
N ALA A 43 -16.84 -13.13 -14.94
CA ALA A 43 -15.69 -13.85 -15.48
C ALA A 43 -15.73 -13.91 -17.01
N THR A 44 -14.55 -14.00 -17.64
CA THR A 44 -14.41 -14.03 -19.10
C THR A 44 -14.68 -15.39 -19.73
N ASP A 45 -14.69 -16.45 -18.92
CA ASP A 45 -14.79 -17.85 -19.34
C ASP A 45 -16.09 -18.55 -18.87
N LEU A 46 -17.03 -17.81 -18.27
CA LEU A 46 -18.34 -18.33 -17.90
C LEU A 46 -19.21 -18.60 -19.14
N SER A 47 -19.72 -19.82 -19.24
CA SER A 47 -20.70 -20.25 -20.24
C SER A 47 -21.87 -20.99 -19.59
N VAL A 48 -22.98 -21.14 -20.32
CA VAL A 48 -24.16 -21.90 -19.83
C VAL A 48 -23.84 -23.35 -19.50
N GLU A 49 -22.79 -23.91 -20.09
CA GLU A 49 -22.30 -25.27 -19.82
C GLU A 49 -21.40 -25.35 -18.58
N THR A 50 -21.02 -24.21 -17.99
CA THR A 50 -20.16 -24.18 -16.80
C THR A 50 -20.86 -24.84 -15.61
N PRO A 51 -20.25 -25.85 -14.97
CA PRO A 51 -20.84 -26.48 -13.78
C PRO A 51 -21.00 -25.48 -12.64
N LEU A 52 -22.18 -25.46 -12.02
CA LEU A 52 -22.49 -24.59 -10.89
C LEU A 52 -22.71 -25.40 -9.59
N PRO A 53 -22.34 -24.87 -8.41
CA PRO A 53 -21.70 -23.56 -8.22
C PRO A 53 -20.22 -23.57 -8.63
N THR A 54 -19.73 -22.46 -9.20
CA THR A 54 -18.32 -22.28 -9.53
C THR A 54 -17.73 -21.05 -8.83
N PRO A 55 -16.49 -21.11 -8.30
CA PRO A 55 -15.84 -19.95 -7.70
C PRO A 55 -15.70 -18.78 -8.67
N THR A 56 -15.86 -17.57 -8.16
CA THR A 56 -15.57 -16.32 -8.88
C THR A 56 -15.12 -15.25 -7.89
N VAL A 57 -14.83 -14.05 -8.39
CA VAL A 57 -14.47 -12.91 -7.56
C VAL A 57 -15.23 -11.66 -7.98
N LEU A 58 -15.56 -10.79 -7.03
CA LEU A 58 -16.21 -9.50 -7.27
C LEU A 58 -15.22 -8.37 -7.03
N ALA A 59 -15.06 -7.42 -7.95
CA ALA A 59 -14.29 -6.22 -7.64
C ALA A 59 -14.99 -5.39 -6.56
N CYS A 60 -14.22 -4.90 -5.60
CA CYS A 60 -14.72 -4.11 -4.50
C CYS A 60 -13.76 -2.97 -4.12
N ASN A 61 -14.30 -1.92 -3.53
CA ASN A 61 -13.53 -0.91 -2.81
C ASN A 61 -13.65 -1.17 -1.31
N VAL A 62 -12.58 -0.92 -0.56
CA VAL A 62 -12.63 -0.92 0.91
C VAL A 62 -12.81 0.51 1.38
N ARG A 63 -13.86 0.76 2.15
CA ARG A 63 -14.18 2.07 2.72
C ARG A 63 -13.52 2.29 4.07
N SER A 64 -13.53 1.27 4.90
CA SER A 64 -12.93 1.31 6.24
C SER A 64 -12.60 -0.10 6.71
N THR A 65 -11.81 -0.19 7.77
CA THR A 65 -11.57 -1.45 8.49
C THR A 65 -11.76 -1.23 9.98
N HIS A 66 -12.20 -2.27 10.68
CA HIS A 66 -12.33 -2.24 12.13
C HIS A 66 -12.07 -3.62 12.73
N HIS A 67 -11.74 -3.59 14.02
CA HIS A 67 -11.52 -4.78 14.82
C HIS A 67 -12.73 -5.04 15.71
N ARG A 68 -13.22 -6.28 15.75
CA ARG A 68 -14.18 -6.74 16.74
C ARG A 68 -13.56 -7.94 17.43
N GLN A 69 -13.18 -7.79 18.69
CA GLN A 69 -12.38 -8.78 19.43
C GLN A 69 -11.03 -9.04 18.72
N SER A 70 -10.68 -10.30 18.44
CA SER A 70 -9.49 -10.69 17.68
C SER A 70 -9.68 -10.64 16.17
N ASP A 71 -10.91 -10.50 15.70
CA ASP A 71 -11.25 -10.63 14.28
C ASP A 71 -11.23 -9.27 13.58
N LYS A 72 -10.81 -9.30 12.32
CA LYS A 72 -10.66 -8.12 11.49
C LYS A 72 -11.67 -8.11 10.36
N PHE A 73 -12.36 -6.98 10.25
CA PHE A 73 -13.44 -6.77 9.30
C PHE A 73 -13.12 -5.59 8.39
N ALA A 74 -13.50 -5.73 7.12
CA ALA A 74 -13.45 -4.66 6.14
C ALA A 74 -14.87 -4.28 5.76
N VAL A 75 -15.15 -2.99 5.70
CA VAL A 75 -16.39 -2.47 5.13
C VAL A 75 -16.11 -2.18 3.66
N ILE A 76 -16.75 -2.91 2.77
CA ILE A 76 -16.55 -2.81 1.33
C ILE A 76 -17.81 -2.33 0.60
N ASP A 77 -17.64 -1.79 -0.59
CA ASP A 77 -18.70 -1.63 -1.57
C ASP A 77 -18.29 -2.27 -2.89
N LEU A 78 -19.27 -2.53 -3.74
CA LEU A 78 -19.08 -3.13 -5.05
C LEU A 78 -19.27 -2.11 -6.19
N GLU A 79 -19.07 -0.81 -5.90
CA GLU A 79 -19.17 0.27 -6.89
C GLU A 79 -18.23 0.11 -8.10
N PRO A 80 -17.01 -0.49 -8.01
CA PRO A 80 -16.14 -0.63 -9.18
C PRO A 80 -16.80 -1.30 -10.37
N TRP A 81 -17.73 -2.22 -10.11
CA TRP A 81 -18.53 -2.88 -11.16
C TRP A 81 -20.00 -2.46 -11.13
N GLY A 82 -20.38 -1.52 -10.26
CA GLY A 82 -21.77 -1.09 -10.11
C GLY A 82 -22.70 -2.20 -9.61
N LEU A 83 -22.15 -3.16 -8.85
CA LEU A 83 -22.89 -4.31 -8.35
C LEU A 83 -23.67 -3.96 -7.07
N GLY A 84 -24.92 -4.42 -6.99
CA GLY A 84 -25.79 -4.16 -5.84
C GLY A 84 -26.38 -2.75 -5.82
N GLU A 85 -27.00 -2.39 -4.70
CA GLU A 85 -27.60 -1.06 -4.53
C GLU A 85 -26.52 -0.01 -4.25
N SER A 86 -26.55 1.12 -4.97
CA SER A 86 -25.61 2.22 -4.80
C SER A 86 -25.55 2.69 -3.34
N GLY A 87 -24.33 2.84 -2.80
CA GLY A 87 -24.11 3.22 -1.41
C GLY A 87 -24.26 2.09 -0.39
N THR A 88 -24.56 0.86 -0.83
CA THR A 88 -24.55 -0.32 0.06
C THR A 88 -23.13 -0.68 0.43
N ALA A 89 -22.92 -0.93 1.72
CA ALA A 89 -21.67 -1.40 2.25
C ALA A 89 -21.84 -2.75 2.93
N TYR A 90 -20.87 -3.63 2.76
CA TYR A 90 -20.85 -4.99 3.30
C TYR A 90 -19.67 -5.14 4.25
N GLU A 91 -19.91 -5.65 5.45
CA GLU A 91 -18.84 -6.02 6.37
C GLU A 91 -18.35 -7.42 5.99
N VAL A 92 -17.09 -7.60 5.60
CA VAL A 92 -16.53 -8.89 5.16
C VAL A 92 -15.27 -9.23 5.94
N THR A 93 -14.94 -10.52 6.02
CA THR A 93 -13.71 -10.99 6.67
C THR A 93 -12.49 -10.74 5.78
N ARG A 94 -11.32 -10.51 6.37
CA ARG A 94 -10.08 -10.33 5.61
C ARG A 94 -9.74 -11.52 4.70
N GLU A 95 -10.08 -12.73 5.14
CA GLU A 95 -9.85 -13.99 4.41
C GLU A 95 -10.73 -14.12 3.17
N SER A 96 -11.89 -13.46 3.15
CA SER A 96 -12.77 -13.43 1.98
C SER A 96 -12.21 -12.55 0.85
N LEU A 97 -11.25 -11.66 1.15
CA LEU A 97 -10.66 -10.74 0.20
C LEU A 97 -9.39 -11.34 -0.43
N ALA A 98 -9.41 -11.46 -1.74
CA ALA A 98 -8.27 -11.83 -2.55
C ALA A 98 -7.62 -10.58 -3.18
N TRP A 99 -6.32 -10.67 -3.39
CA TRP A 99 -5.51 -9.62 -3.97
C TRP A 99 -4.94 -10.12 -5.29
N ARG A 100 -5.14 -9.35 -6.35
CA ARG A 100 -4.14 -9.35 -7.43
C ARG A 100 -2.89 -8.65 -6.87
N GLU A 101 -1.71 -8.97 -7.41
CA GLU A 101 -0.50 -8.19 -7.13
C GLU A 101 -0.84 -6.69 -7.13
N PRO A 102 -0.42 -5.91 -6.13
CA PRO A 102 -0.82 -4.51 -6.00
C PRO A 102 -0.45 -3.78 -7.29
N ALA A 103 -1.45 -3.19 -7.93
CA ALA A 103 -1.29 -2.54 -9.23
C ALA A 103 -0.86 -1.07 -9.09
N ALA A 104 -0.93 -0.52 -7.86
CA ALA A 104 -0.59 0.85 -7.54
C ALA A 104 -0.09 0.96 -6.09
N HIS A 105 0.71 2.00 -5.81
CA HIS A 105 1.18 2.30 -4.45
C HIS A 105 0.06 2.65 -3.47
N SER A 106 -1.12 3.05 -3.97
CA SER A 106 -2.32 3.27 -3.16
C SER A 106 -2.83 1.99 -2.47
N ASP A 107 -2.52 0.81 -3.01
CA ASP A 107 -2.93 -0.47 -2.42
C ASP A 107 -2.07 -0.83 -1.19
N LEU A 108 -0.88 -0.24 -1.09
CA LEU A 108 0.11 -0.54 -0.05
C LEU A 108 -0.21 0.14 1.28
N SER A 109 0.15 -0.51 2.38
CA SER A 109 0.13 0.06 3.74
C SER A 109 1.11 1.22 3.91
N ALA A 110 0.98 2.00 4.99
CA ALA A 110 1.95 3.05 5.30
C ALA A 110 3.38 2.50 5.47
N ARG A 111 3.57 1.34 6.12
CA ARG A 111 4.91 0.72 6.23
C ARG A 111 5.45 0.24 4.89
N ALA A 112 4.61 -0.34 4.03
CA ALA A 112 5.04 -0.71 2.68
C ALA A 112 5.37 0.51 1.82
N ARG A 113 4.60 1.61 1.92
CA ARG A 113 4.92 2.88 1.25
C ARG A 113 6.23 3.49 1.77
N GLN A 114 6.49 3.38 3.07
CA GLN A 114 7.78 3.75 3.65
C GLN A 114 8.91 2.91 3.05
N ALA A 115 8.71 1.60 2.92
CA ALA A 115 9.69 0.69 2.33
C ALA A 115 9.95 1.00 0.85
N VAL A 116 8.91 1.28 0.05
CA VAL A 116 9.04 1.79 -1.32
C VAL A 116 9.88 3.07 -1.32
N GLY A 117 9.55 4.02 -0.44
CA GLY A 117 10.28 5.27 -0.33
C GLY A 117 11.77 5.07 -0.02
N LEU A 118 12.10 4.21 0.95
CA LEU A 118 13.48 3.92 1.33
C LEU A 118 14.27 3.22 0.22
N VAL A 119 13.67 2.25 -0.47
CA VAL A 119 14.30 1.58 -1.63
C VAL A 119 14.57 2.59 -2.75
N THR A 120 13.59 3.41 -3.10
CA THR A 120 13.73 4.43 -4.14
C THR A 120 14.74 5.49 -3.76
N PHE A 121 14.73 5.95 -2.51
CA PHE A 121 15.68 6.94 -2.02
C PHE A 121 17.12 6.41 -2.08
N ARG A 122 17.38 5.17 -1.63
CA ARG A 122 18.70 4.53 -1.72
C ARG A 122 19.19 4.42 -3.16
N ARG A 123 18.32 4.02 -4.09
CA ARG A 123 18.64 3.94 -5.53
C ARG A 123 18.98 5.33 -6.10
N TRP A 124 18.21 6.35 -5.75
CA TRP A 124 18.46 7.73 -6.15
C TRP A 124 19.78 8.25 -5.62
N ARG A 125 20.10 8.01 -4.34
CA ARG A 125 21.40 8.38 -3.77
C ARG A 125 22.56 7.69 -4.47
N THR A 126 22.43 6.40 -4.75
CA THR A 126 23.43 5.63 -5.49
C THR A 126 23.63 6.18 -6.90
N ARG A 127 22.53 6.52 -7.60
CA ARG A 127 22.54 7.05 -8.96
C ARG A 127 23.19 8.43 -9.08
N THR A 128 23.11 9.23 -8.02
CA THR A 128 23.62 10.60 -7.94
C THR A 128 24.95 10.71 -7.19
N ASP A 129 25.48 9.60 -6.67
CA ASP A 129 26.65 9.57 -5.78
C ASP A 129 26.47 10.41 -4.50
N LEU A 130 25.24 10.50 -3.99
CA LEU A 130 24.89 11.22 -2.76
C LEU A 130 25.21 10.39 -1.52
N ALA A 131 26.48 10.36 -1.12
CA ALA A 131 26.97 9.66 0.06
C ALA A 131 27.00 10.56 1.31
N SER A 132 26.28 10.17 2.36
CA SER A 132 26.31 10.83 3.68
C SER A 132 25.87 9.84 4.76
N SER A 133 26.65 9.77 5.85
CA SER A 133 26.36 8.91 7.00
C SER A 133 25.10 9.31 7.74
N GLU A 134 24.73 10.60 7.70
CA GLU A 134 23.49 11.10 8.28
C GLU A 134 22.26 10.58 7.52
N LEU A 135 22.37 10.47 6.19
CA LEU A 135 21.32 9.87 5.36
C LEU A 135 21.25 8.35 5.56
N ASP A 136 22.39 7.68 5.75
CA ASP A 136 22.42 6.26 6.10
C ASP A 136 21.73 6.02 7.45
N ALA A 137 22.05 6.81 8.47
CA ALA A 137 21.45 6.72 9.79
C ALA A 137 19.93 6.99 9.76
N LEU A 138 19.48 7.97 8.96
CA LEU A 138 18.05 8.22 8.77
C LEU A 138 17.34 7.02 8.13
N GLU A 139 17.92 6.43 7.10
CA GLU A 139 17.32 5.25 6.45
C GLU A 139 17.22 4.07 7.42
N ASP A 140 18.29 3.76 8.15
CA ASP A 140 18.27 2.68 9.15
C ASP A 140 17.20 2.92 10.22
N HIS A 141 17.13 4.14 10.75
CA HIS A 141 16.11 4.56 11.70
C HIS A 141 14.68 4.34 11.19
N LEU A 142 14.40 4.72 9.93
CA LEU A 142 13.08 4.58 9.32
C LEU A 142 12.75 3.13 8.93
N TRP A 143 13.75 2.30 8.64
CA TRP A 143 13.55 0.86 8.48
C TRP A 143 13.19 0.19 9.80
N ASP A 144 13.86 0.56 10.90
CA ASP A 144 13.65 -0.05 12.21
C ASP A 144 12.21 0.13 12.69
N TRP A 145 11.60 1.30 12.41
CA TRP A 145 10.18 1.60 12.65
C TRP A 145 9.22 0.47 12.27
N MET A 146 9.47 -0.22 11.15
CA MET A 146 8.58 -1.26 10.64
C MET A 146 8.47 -2.46 11.59
N THR A 147 9.43 -2.61 12.50
CA THR A 147 9.54 -3.73 13.45
C THR A 147 9.56 -3.29 14.92
N VAL A 148 9.66 -1.99 15.20
CA VAL A 148 9.62 -1.44 16.56
C VAL A 148 8.26 -1.70 17.21
N GLY A 149 8.29 -2.34 18.38
CA GLY A 149 7.12 -2.56 19.22
C GLY A 149 6.93 -1.44 20.26
N PRO A 150 5.78 -1.42 20.97
CA PRO A 150 5.46 -0.37 21.94
C PRO A 150 6.52 -0.16 23.04
N GLU A 151 7.16 -1.24 23.49
CA GLU A 151 8.17 -1.20 24.55
C GLU A 151 9.45 -0.46 24.13
N ALA A 152 9.81 -0.51 22.85
CA ALA A 152 11.02 0.12 22.30
C ALA A 152 10.72 1.44 21.57
N PHE A 153 9.45 1.86 21.52
CA PHE A 153 9.02 3.00 20.73
C PHE A 153 9.67 4.31 21.16
N ASN A 154 9.73 4.58 22.47
CA ASN A 154 10.26 5.85 22.96
C ASN A 154 11.76 6.00 22.65
N ASP A 155 12.52 4.95 22.94
CA ASP A 155 13.97 4.92 22.68
C ASP A 155 14.26 5.08 21.18
N TRP A 156 13.50 4.39 20.34
CA TRP A 156 13.58 4.56 18.89
C TRP A 156 13.24 6.01 18.49
N TYR A 157 12.09 6.53 18.92
CA TYR A 157 11.60 7.86 18.54
C TYR A 157 12.60 8.98 18.85
N GLU A 158 13.28 8.90 19.99
CA GLU A 158 14.27 9.90 20.42
C GLU A 158 15.67 9.72 19.79
N SER A 159 15.93 8.63 19.07
CA SER A 159 17.28 8.28 18.60
C SER A 159 17.74 9.02 17.33
N SER A 160 16.88 9.76 16.64
CA SER A 160 17.20 10.38 15.35
C SER A 160 17.07 11.90 15.33
N ASP A 161 18.21 12.59 15.27
CA ASP A 161 18.29 14.04 15.11
C ASP A 161 17.69 14.53 13.79
N MET A 162 17.74 13.71 12.73
CA MET A 162 17.18 14.06 11.41
C MET A 162 15.66 14.20 11.46
N VAL A 163 15.00 13.36 12.26
CA VAL A 163 13.55 13.39 12.45
C VAL A 163 13.14 14.58 13.33
N THR A 164 13.87 14.82 14.43
CA THR A 164 13.53 15.87 15.40
C THR A 164 13.87 17.28 14.93
N ARG A 165 14.54 17.39 13.77
CA ARG A 165 14.95 18.63 13.10
C ARG A 165 13.82 19.66 12.95
N GLY A 166 12.57 19.23 12.82
CA GLY A 166 11.41 20.10 12.62
C GLY A 166 11.33 20.66 11.19
N ALA A 167 10.12 20.95 10.72
CA ALA A 167 9.88 21.44 9.36
C ALA A 167 10.57 22.79 9.12
N GLY A 168 11.28 22.92 7.99
CA GLY A 168 11.93 24.16 7.57
C GLY A 168 13.29 24.45 8.22
N THR A 169 13.70 23.69 9.22
CA THR A 169 15.08 23.74 9.74
C THR A 169 16.05 23.25 8.64
N PRO A 170 17.26 23.80 8.49
CA PRO A 170 18.21 23.34 7.46
C PRO A 170 18.71 21.90 7.67
N LEU A 171 19.07 21.20 6.59
CA LEU A 171 19.74 19.89 6.69
C LEU A 171 21.13 20.04 7.37
N PRO A 172 21.64 18.99 8.03
CA PRO A 172 22.98 18.99 8.60
C PRO A 172 24.04 19.37 7.56
N ARG A 173 25.07 20.10 7.98
CA ARG A 173 26.15 20.56 7.10
C ARG A 173 26.81 19.42 6.30
N PRO A 174 27.06 18.21 6.88
CA PRO A 174 27.59 17.09 6.10
C PRO A 174 26.70 16.70 4.92
N VAL A 175 25.37 16.68 5.10
CA VAL A 175 24.41 16.40 4.03
C VAL A 175 24.45 17.48 2.95
N ASN A 176 24.51 18.76 3.33
CA ASN A 176 24.61 19.87 2.36
C ASN A 176 25.90 19.80 1.53
N ASN A 177 27.01 19.43 2.17
CA ASN A 177 28.28 19.24 1.49
C ASN A 177 28.19 18.06 0.50
N ALA A 178 27.64 16.93 0.92
CA ALA A 178 27.43 15.76 0.07
C ALA A 178 26.54 16.08 -1.15
N ALA A 179 25.44 16.81 -0.93
CA ALA A 179 24.55 17.28 -2.00
C ALA A 179 25.31 18.13 -3.03
N THR A 180 26.12 19.07 -2.54
CA THR A 180 26.94 19.94 -3.40
C THR A 180 27.96 19.14 -4.20
N SER A 181 28.63 18.18 -3.57
CA SER A 181 29.60 17.29 -4.22
C SER A 181 28.97 16.39 -5.29
N ALA A 182 27.76 15.89 -5.03
CA ALA A 182 26.96 15.07 -5.95
C ALA A 182 26.31 15.89 -7.09
N GLY A 183 26.39 17.23 -7.05
CA GLY A 183 25.69 18.10 -7.99
C GLY A 183 24.16 18.07 -7.85
N VAL A 184 23.66 17.66 -6.68
CA VAL A 184 22.24 17.59 -6.36
C VAL A 184 21.82 18.84 -5.58
N SER A 185 20.64 19.38 -5.89
CA SER A 185 20.13 20.54 -5.17
C SER A 185 19.82 20.21 -3.71
N VAL A 186 20.30 21.01 -2.76
CA VAL A 186 19.96 20.88 -1.34
C VAL A 186 18.44 20.91 -1.12
N ARG A 187 17.70 21.65 -1.94
CA ARG A 187 16.23 21.68 -1.89
C ARG A 187 15.61 20.33 -2.24
N GLU A 188 16.18 19.63 -3.22
CA GLU A 188 15.72 18.28 -3.61
C GLU A 188 16.01 17.27 -2.51
N VAL A 189 17.22 17.30 -1.93
CA VAL A 189 17.56 16.44 -0.77
C VAL A 189 16.63 16.71 0.40
N THR A 190 16.35 17.99 0.69
CA THR A 190 15.43 18.37 1.78
C THR A 190 14.04 17.83 1.51
N ALA A 191 13.49 18.02 0.30
CA ALA A 191 12.17 17.52 -0.04
C ALA A 191 12.06 15.99 0.02
N ALA A 192 13.09 15.26 -0.41
CA ALA A 192 13.12 13.80 -0.34
C ALA A 192 13.20 13.29 1.11
N VAL A 193 14.05 13.91 1.95
CA VAL A 193 14.15 13.60 3.39
C VAL A 193 12.83 13.89 4.10
N ASP A 194 12.24 15.06 3.86
CA ASP A 194 10.97 15.44 4.47
C ASP A 194 9.85 14.49 4.04
N ALA A 195 9.79 14.08 2.76
CA ALA A 195 8.84 13.09 2.28
C ALA A 195 8.96 11.74 3.00
N LEU A 196 10.18 11.24 3.22
CA LEU A 196 10.40 9.99 3.95
C LEU A 196 9.97 10.09 5.41
N ILE A 197 10.27 11.21 6.07
CA ILE A 197 9.85 11.45 7.46
C ILE A 197 8.32 11.51 7.50
N GLU A 198 7.70 12.22 6.56
CA GLU A 198 6.25 12.45 6.53
C GLU A 198 5.43 11.17 6.39
N ILE A 199 5.89 10.21 5.57
CA ILE A 199 5.20 8.92 5.40
C ILE A 199 5.03 8.19 6.75
N THR A 200 6.03 8.26 7.62
CA THR A 200 6.00 7.62 8.95
C THR A 200 5.41 8.54 10.01
N TYR A 201 5.96 9.73 10.17
CA TYR A 201 5.68 10.62 11.30
C TYR A 201 4.37 11.38 11.14
N GLY A 202 3.94 11.67 9.91
CA GLY A 202 2.62 12.25 9.65
C GLY A 202 1.51 11.35 10.18
N GLY A 203 1.61 10.04 9.92
CA GLY A 203 0.66 9.05 10.44
C GLY A 203 0.72 8.85 11.95
N LEU A 204 1.92 8.92 12.55
CA LEU A 204 2.13 8.71 13.99
C LEU A 204 1.44 9.79 14.85
N PHE A 205 1.47 11.04 14.41
CA PHE A 205 1.03 12.18 15.21
C PHE A 205 -0.19 12.93 14.64
N GLY A 206 -0.46 12.78 13.34
CA GLY A 206 -1.60 13.39 12.65
C GLY A 206 -2.81 12.48 12.50
N GLY A 207 -2.68 11.20 12.86
CA GLY A 207 -3.65 10.16 12.48
C GLY A 207 -3.30 9.61 11.10
N ILE A 208 -3.52 8.30 10.91
CA ILE A 208 -3.12 7.66 9.67
C ILE A 208 -4.14 7.96 8.57
N GLU A 209 -3.69 8.65 7.52
CA GLU A 209 -4.52 8.94 6.35
C GLU A 209 -3.83 8.43 5.09
N SER A 210 -4.54 7.60 4.32
CA SER A 210 -3.98 6.99 3.10
C SER A 210 -3.49 8.04 2.11
N MET A 211 -4.23 9.14 1.94
CA MET A 211 -3.85 10.19 0.99
C MET A 211 -2.57 10.92 1.38
N TRP A 212 -2.27 11.02 2.67
CA TRP A 212 -1.11 11.76 3.16
C TRP A 212 0.19 11.03 2.83
N SER A 213 0.33 9.78 3.27
CA SER A 213 1.52 8.97 2.95
C SER A 213 1.70 8.79 1.44
N LEU A 214 0.60 8.70 0.68
CA LEU A 214 0.66 8.64 -0.79
C LEU A 214 1.15 9.97 -1.41
N SER A 215 0.70 11.11 -0.88
CA SER A 215 1.16 12.43 -1.34
C SER A 215 2.64 12.63 -1.06
N ALA A 216 3.14 12.23 0.11
CA ALA A 216 4.55 12.28 0.44
C ALA A 216 5.38 11.36 -0.48
N LEU A 217 4.89 10.15 -0.80
CA LEU A 217 5.53 9.28 -1.77
C LEU A 217 5.59 9.91 -3.18
N GLY A 218 4.54 10.64 -3.59
CA GLY A 218 4.54 11.41 -4.83
C GLY A 218 5.55 12.56 -4.87
N VAL A 219 5.83 13.19 -3.72
CA VAL A 219 6.92 14.19 -3.62
C VAL A 219 8.27 13.52 -3.87
N LEU A 220 8.51 12.35 -3.28
CA LEU A 220 9.74 11.59 -3.49
C LEU A 220 9.88 11.18 -4.96
N GLU A 221 8.84 10.62 -5.59
CA GLU A 221 8.83 10.29 -7.01
C GLU A 221 9.21 11.50 -7.87
N HIS A 222 8.60 12.66 -7.60
CA HIS A 222 8.88 13.87 -8.37
C HIS A 222 10.35 14.30 -8.28
N VAL A 223 11.01 14.10 -7.13
CA VAL A 223 12.44 14.35 -6.96
C VAL A 223 13.27 13.31 -7.71
N THR A 224 13.03 12.02 -7.49
CA THR A 224 13.90 10.95 -7.99
C THR A 224 13.78 10.75 -9.50
N LYS A 225 12.58 10.93 -10.06
CA LYS A 225 12.30 10.77 -11.51
C LYS A 225 13.10 11.74 -12.37
N ARG A 226 13.41 12.94 -11.87
CA ARG A 226 14.29 13.92 -12.56
C ARG A 226 15.70 13.39 -12.78
N HIS A 227 16.12 12.43 -11.97
CA HIS A 227 17.42 11.76 -12.03
C HIS A 227 17.31 10.36 -12.65
N GLY A 228 16.17 10.03 -13.28
CA GLY A 228 15.91 8.75 -13.94
C GLY A 228 15.69 7.60 -12.98
N VAL A 229 15.25 7.86 -11.74
CA VAL A 229 14.93 6.81 -10.76
C VAL A 229 13.44 6.83 -10.45
N GLU A 230 12.75 5.79 -10.92
CA GLU A 230 11.32 5.57 -10.67
C GLU A 230 11.06 5.02 -9.26
N LEU A 231 9.80 5.09 -8.81
CA LEU A 231 9.39 4.42 -7.56
C LEU A 231 9.61 2.91 -7.66
N ALA A 232 9.93 2.27 -6.54
CA ALA A 232 10.02 0.81 -6.50
C ALA A 232 8.66 0.18 -6.82
N GLU A 233 8.68 -0.93 -7.57
CA GLU A 233 7.49 -1.63 -8.03
C GLU A 233 6.63 -2.12 -6.84
N PRO A 234 5.34 -1.74 -6.78
CA PRO A 234 4.48 -2.04 -5.64
C PRO A 234 4.32 -3.54 -5.41
N GLY A 235 4.37 -4.36 -6.46
CA GLY A 235 4.28 -5.83 -6.38
C GLY A 235 5.29 -6.46 -5.42
N SER A 236 6.47 -5.86 -5.25
CA SER A 236 7.51 -6.34 -4.32
C SER A 236 7.11 -6.20 -2.84
N PHE A 237 6.06 -5.44 -2.55
CA PHE A 237 5.59 -5.12 -1.19
C PHE A 237 4.18 -5.67 -0.92
N ALA A 238 3.72 -6.64 -1.73
CA ALA A 238 2.37 -7.20 -1.68
C ALA A 238 1.98 -7.84 -0.33
N ASN A 239 2.96 -8.16 0.52
CA ASN A 239 2.74 -8.75 1.84
C ASN A 239 2.34 -7.72 2.93
N SER A 240 2.19 -6.44 2.60
CA SER A 240 1.76 -5.42 3.57
C SER A 240 0.89 -4.35 2.93
N LEU A 241 -0.42 -4.56 2.99
CA LEU A 241 -1.40 -3.78 2.25
C LEU A 241 -2.16 -2.83 3.18
N TRP A 242 -2.76 -1.76 2.65
CA TRP A 242 -3.47 -0.78 3.46
C TRP A 242 -4.60 -1.41 4.28
N ILE A 243 -5.26 -2.42 3.70
CA ILE A 243 -6.26 -3.23 4.41
C ILE A 243 -5.72 -3.91 5.67
N ASP A 244 -4.41 -4.12 5.76
CA ASP A 244 -3.74 -4.89 6.80
C ASP A 244 -3.36 -4.02 8.00
N ASP A 245 -4.17 -2.99 8.29
CA ASP A 245 -4.23 -2.19 9.54
C ASP A 245 -3.73 -0.77 9.33
N ASP A 246 -4.00 -0.19 8.15
CA ASP A 246 -3.51 1.09 7.60
C ASP A 246 -1.96 1.16 7.55
N TRP A 247 -1.30 0.98 8.70
CA TRP A 247 0.13 0.76 8.91
C TRP A 247 0.67 -0.49 8.25
N GLY A 248 -0.12 -1.56 8.17
CA GLY A 248 0.37 -2.88 7.75
C GLY A 248 1.16 -3.58 8.86
N ARG A 249 1.34 -4.90 8.71
CA ARG A 249 2.05 -5.74 9.68
C ARG A 249 3.08 -6.64 9.00
N PRO A 250 4.10 -6.05 8.33
CA PRO A 250 5.13 -6.85 7.72
C PRO A 250 5.88 -7.67 8.77
N SER A 251 6.24 -8.90 8.44
CA SER A 251 7.15 -9.69 9.27
C SER A 251 8.58 -9.15 9.15
N SER A 252 9.44 -9.48 10.12
CA SER A 252 10.88 -9.15 10.01
C SER A 252 11.50 -9.74 8.73
N THR A 253 11.02 -10.89 8.26
CA THR A 253 11.45 -11.51 7.01
C THR A 253 11.08 -10.65 5.80
N ASP A 254 9.87 -10.10 5.75
CA ASP A 254 9.43 -9.19 4.68
C ASP A 254 10.32 -7.95 4.64
N VAL A 255 10.56 -7.32 5.80
CA VAL A 255 11.40 -6.12 5.90
C VAL A 255 12.83 -6.38 5.44
N LEU A 256 13.42 -7.52 5.81
CA LEU A 256 14.74 -7.92 5.33
C LEU A 256 14.75 -8.11 3.80
N GLY A 257 13.73 -8.76 3.25
CA GLY A 257 13.57 -8.91 1.80
C GLY A 257 13.53 -7.56 1.07
N TRP A 258 12.78 -6.60 1.62
CA TRP A 258 12.70 -5.25 1.06
C TRP A 258 13.99 -4.45 1.14
N ARG A 259 14.74 -4.55 2.26
CA ARG A 259 16.06 -3.93 2.38
C ARG A 259 17.03 -4.42 1.30
N VAL A 260 16.96 -5.70 0.91
CA VAL A 260 17.79 -6.25 -0.18
C VAL A 260 17.46 -5.57 -1.52
N LEU A 261 16.19 -5.25 -1.80
CA LEU A 261 15.80 -4.56 -3.04
C LEU A 261 16.45 -3.18 -3.21
N ALA A 262 16.81 -2.52 -2.11
CA ALA A 262 17.50 -1.24 -2.10
C ALA A 262 18.93 -1.33 -2.65
N THR A 263 19.53 -2.54 -2.61
CA THR A 263 20.89 -2.81 -3.09
C THR A 263 20.93 -3.24 -4.56
N VAL A 264 19.79 -3.62 -5.13
CA VAL A 264 19.68 -4.00 -6.53
C VAL A 264 19.56 -2.71 -7.37
N PRO A 265 20.40 -2.51 -8.40
CA PRO A 265 20.25 -1.39 -9.33
C PRO A 265 18.83 -1.39 -9.90
N GLY A 266 18.14 -0.24 -9.87
CA GLY A 266 16.89 -0.09 -10.61
C GLY A 266 17.19 -0.17 -12.11
N GLU A 267 16.48 -1.02 -12.84
CA GLU A 267 16.51 -1.06 -14.32
C GLU A 267 15.97 0.23 -14.94
#